data_AF-A0A2T4JL19-F1
#
_entry.id   AF-A0A2T4JL19-F1
#
_cell.length_a   1.000
_cell.length_b   1.000
_cell.length_c   1.000
_cell.angle_alpha   90.00
_cell.angle_beta   90.00
_cell.angle_gamma   90.00
#
_symmetry.space_group_name_H-M   'P 1'
#
loop_
_entity.id
_entity.type
_entity.pdbx_description
1 polymer ?
#
loop_
_entity_poly.entity_id
_entity_poly.type
_entity_poly.pdbx_seq_one_letter_code
_entity_poly.pdbx_strand_id
1 'polypeptide(L)' 'MGIIALIIIGAAAGFLATRLMKIDADVPTTVAIGIFGALVGGLVLRVLLTISGWMAGFVGAVLGAMLLIWLWQTYGPRR' A
#
# COMPACT_ATOMS: atom_id res chain seq x y z
N MET A 1 -8.06 14.06 -3.11
CA MET A 1 -6.86 14.03 -2.22
C MET A 1 -5.82 12.96 -2.58
N GLY A 2 -6.12 11.87 -3.29
CA GLY A 2 -5.14 10.79 -3.55
C GLY A 2 -4.13 11.02 -4.69
N ILE A 3 -4.46 11.84 -5.70
CA ILE A 3 -3.66 11.95 -6.93
C ILE A 3 -2.39 12.78 -6.72
N ILE A 4 -2.45 13.85 -5.92
CA ILE A 4 -1.32 14.75 -5.66
C ILE A 4 -0.22 14.02 -4.88
N ALA A 5 -0.59 13.23 -3.87
CA ALA A 5 0.36 12.43 -3.09
C ALA A 5 1.06 11.36 -3.94
N LEU A 6 0.33 10.73 -4.87
CA LEU A 6 0.88 9.75 -5.81
C LEU A 6 1.89 10.37 -6.77
N ILE A 7 1.64 11.59 -7.24
CA ILE A 7 2.57 12.34 -8.10
C ILE A 7 3.85 12.68 -7.33
N ILE A 8 3.74 13.12 -6.06
CA ILE A 8 4.90 13.45 -5.22
C ILE A 8 5.75 12.20 -4.90
N ILE A 9 5.10 11.09 -4.54
CA ILE A 9 5.79 9.83 -4.21
C ILE A 9 6.42 9.23 -5.48
N GLY A 10 5.73 9.29 -6.63
CA GLY A 10 6.27 8.85 -7.92
C GLY A 10 7.49 9.68 -8.37
N ALA A 11 7.44 11.01 -8.19
CA ALA A 11 8.57 11.89 -8.49
C ALA A 11 9.78 11.63 -7.57
N ALA A 12 9.55 11.43 -6.27
CA ALA A 12 10.61 11.11 -5.31
C ALA A 12 11.27 9.74 -5.59
N ALA A 13 10.47 8.74 -5.94
CA ALA A 13 10.97 7.41 -6.31
C ALA A 13 11.74 7.42 -7.64
N GLY A 14 11.26 8.17 -8.64
CA GLY A 14 11.95 8.35 -9.93
C GLY A 14 13.30 9.04 -9.79
N PHE A 15 13.39 10.08 -8.95
CA PHE A 15 14.65 10.78 -8.63
C PHE A 15 15.64 9.87 -7.88
N LEU A 16 15.16 9.04 -6.94
CA LEU A 16 16.01 8.12 -6.20
C LEU A 16 16.56 6.99 -7.09
N ALA A 17 15.74 6.49 -8.03
CA ALA A 17 16.15 5.45 -8.98
C ALA A 17 17.23 5.94 -9.96
N THR A 18 17.07 7.13 -10.55
CA THR A 18 18.10 7.71 -11.43
C THR A 18 19.37 8.09 -10.67
N ARG A 19 19.25 8.56 -9.42
CA ARG A 19 20.41 8.84 -8.55
C ARG A 19 21.19 7.56 -8.19
N LEU A 20 20.50 6.45 -7.94
CA LEU A 20 21.13 5.17 -7.59
C LEU A 20 21.75 4.45 -8.80
N MET A 21 21.19 4.62 -9.99
CA MET A 21 21.69 3.97 -11.20
C MET A 21 22.84 4.72 -11.90
N LYS A 22 23.22 5.93 -11.48
CA LYS A 22 24.30 6.74 -12.10
C LYS A 22 24.20 6.80 -13.63
N ILE A 23 22.98 7.01 -14.15
CA ILE A 23 22.78 7.17 -15.58
C ILE A 23 22.71 8.66 -15.87
N ASP A 24 23.69 9.19 -16.60
CA ASP A 24 23.65 10.51 -17.24
C ASP A 24 22.64 10.46 -18.40
N ALA A 25 21.35 10.37 -18.07
CA ALA A 25 20.26 10.38 -19.03
C ALA A 25 19.72 11.80 -19.16
N ASP A 26 19.62 12.31 -20.39
CA ASP A 26 18.99 13.60 -20.70
C ASP A 26 17.62 13.75 -20.01
N VAL A 27 17.25 15.00 -19.70
CA VAL A 27 16.04 15.38 -18.94
C VAL A 27 14.77 14.62 -19.38
N PRO A 28 14.46 14.43 -20.69
CA PRO A 28 13.27 13.70 -21.12
C PRO A 28 13.29 12.21 -20.75
N THR A 29 14.46 11.58 -20.84
CA THR A 29 14.67 10.16 -20.55
C THR A 29 14.53 9.89 -19.05
N THR A 30 15.05 10.80 -18.22
CA THR A 30 14.87 10.75 -16.76
C THR A 30 13.39 10.85 -16.37
N VAL A 31 12.63 11.74 -17.02
CA VAL A 31 11.18 11.87 -16.78
C VAL A 31 10.44 10.61 -17.22
N ALA A 32 10.76 10.05 -18.38
CA ALA A 32 10.12 8.82 -18.87
C ALA A 32 10.37 7.63 -17.93
N ILE A 33 11.61 7.44 -17.48
CA ILE A 33 11.96 6.39 -16.51
C ILE A 33 11.24 6.63 -15.18
N GLY A 34 11.13 7.88 -14.73
CA GLY A 34 10.36 8.24 -13.54
C GLY A 34 8.88 7.88 -13.64
N ILE A 35 8.23 8.16 -14.78
CA ILE A 35 6.83 7.80 -15.04
C ILE A 35 6.66 6.28 -15.04
N PHE A 36 7.52 5.54 -15.75
CA PHE A 36 7.47 4.08 -15.77
C PHE A 36 7.72 3.48 -14.38
N GLY A 37 8.68 4.02 -13.63
CA GLY A 37 8.96 3.62 -12.25
C GLY A 37 7.79 3.88 -11.31
N ALA A 38 7.08 5.01 -11.46
CA ALA A 38 5.89 5.33 -10.67
C ALA A 38 4.70 4.42 -11.01
N LEU A 39 4.52 4.06 -12.28
CA LEU A 39 3.48 3.11 -12.71
C LEU A 39 3.74 1.71 -12.14
N VAL A 40 4.97 1.21 -12.25
CA VAL A 40 5.35 -0.11 -11.74
C VAL A 40 5.37 -0.13 -10.21
N GLY A 41 6.00 0.86 -9.57
CA GLY A 41 6.07 0.97 -8.12
C GLY A 41 4.69 1.15 -7.49
N GLY A 42 3.82 1.95 -8.11
CA GLY A 42 2.42 2.11 -7.70
C GLY A 42 1.63 0.82 -7.79
N LEU A 43 1.82 0.03 -8.86
CA LEU A 43 1.18 -1.27 -9.03
C LEU A 43 1.65 -2.27 -7.95
N VAL A 44 2.97 -2.38 -7.75
CA VAL A 44 3.58 -3.28 -6.77
C VAL A 44 3.13 -2.95 -5.36
N LEU A 45 3.17 -1.66 -4.98
CA LEU A 45 2.72 -1.21 -3.66
C LEU A 45 1.23 -1.53 -3.45
N ARG A 46 0.39 -1.36 -4.47
CA ARG A 46 -1.05 -1.65 -4.39
C ARG A 46 -1.33 -3.14 -4.19
N VAL A 47 -0.56 -4.02 -4.85
CA VAL A 47 -0.64 -5.47 -4.63
C VAL A 47 -0.21 -5.81 -3.20
N LEU A 48 0.91 -5.25 -2.72
CA LEU A 48 1.39 -5.47 -1.35
C LEU A 48 0.38 -5.03 -0.29
N LEU A 49 -0.21 -3.85 -0.46
CA LEU A 49 -1.22 -3.29 0.44
C LEU A 49 -2.53 -4.08 0.40
N THR A 50 -2.89 -4.64 -0.74
CA THR A 50 -4.10 -5.48 -0.85
C THR A 50 -3.91 -6.78 -0.08
N ILE A 51 -2.77 -7.46 -0.28
CA ILE A 51 -2.47 -8.71 0.43
C ILE A 51 -2.37 -8.47 1.94
N SER A 52 -1.67 -7.41 2.37
CA SER A 52 -1.56 -7.07 3.79
C SER A 52 -2.90 -6.64 4.38
N GLY A 53 -3.71 -5.89 3.63
CA GLY A 53 -5.06 -5.48 4.03
C GLY A 53 -6.01 -6.65 4.21
N TRP A 54 -5.93 -7.68 3.36
CA TRP A 54 -6.74 -8.90 3.50
C TRP A 54 -6.34 -9.71 4.74
N MET A 55 -5.04 -9.84 5.00
CA MET A 55 -4.53 -10.48 6.21
C MET A 55 -4.91 -9.72 7.47
N ALA A 56 -4.78 -8.39 7.47
CA ALA A 56 -5.22 -7.54 8.57
C ALA A 56 -6.73 -7.61 8.79
N GLY A 57 -7.53 -7.63 7.71
CA GLY A 57 -8.97 -7.79 7.76
C GLY A 57 -9.40 -9.14 8.32
N PHE A 58 -8.71 -10.22 7.95
CA PHE A 58 -8.96 -11.56 8.50
C PHE A 58 -8.68 -11.61 10.00
N VAL A 59 -7.53 -11.10 10.44
CA VAL A 59 -7.18 -11.04 11.88
C VAL A 59 -8.19 -10.18 12.64
N GLY A 60 -8.57 -9.02 12.10
CA GLY A 60 -9.58 -8.15 12.70
C GLY A 60 -10.95 -8.82 12.80
N ALA A 61 -11.37 -9.57 11.78
CA ALA A 61 -12.64 -10.31 11.77
C ALA A 61 -12.64 -11.45 12.80
N VAL A 62 -11.55 -12.19 12.91
CA VAL A 62 -11.40 -13.26 13.92
C VAL A 62 -11.47 -12.67 15.33
N LEU A 63 -10.73 -11.60 15.59
CA LEU A 63 -10.77 -10.92 16.89
C LEU A 63 -12.16 -10.33 17.20
N GLY A 64 -12.82 -9.73 16.21
CA GLY A 64 -14.18 -9.22 16.36
C GLY A 64 -15.20 -10.31 16.65
N ALA A 65 -15.10 -11.47 15.97
CA ALA A 65 -15.96 -12.61 16.22
C ALA A 65 -15.75 -13.20 17.63
N MET A 66 -14.50 -13.32 18.09
CA MET A 66 -14.18 -13.75 19.45
C MET A 66 -14.79 -12.81 20.49
N LEU A 67 -14.70 -11.50 20.26
CA LEU A 67 -15.25 -10.49 21.17
C LEU A 67 -16.79 -10.56 21.23
N LEU A 68 -17.44 -10.74 20.08
CA LEU A 68 -18.89 -10.94 20.00
C LEU A 68 -19.35 -12.22 20.72
N ILE A 69 -18.64 -13.33 20.52
CA ILE A 69 -18.94 -14.60 21.21
C ILE A 69 -18.75 -14.44 22.72
N TRP A 70 -17.68 -13.79 23.16
CA TRP A 70 -17.44 -13.51 24.57
C TRP A 70 -18.57 -12.67 25.17
N LEU A 71 -19.01 -11.62 24.46
CA LEU A 71 -20.11 -10.76 24.90
C LEU A 71 -21.42 -11.55 24.98
N TRP A 72 -21.68 -12.42 24.01
CA TRP A 72 -22.83 -13.31 24.00
C TRP A 72 -22.80 -14.34 25.14
N GLN A 73 -21.65 -14.92 25.47
CA GLN A 73 -21.52 -15.83 26.62
C GLN A 73 -21.64 -15.11 27.98
N THR A 74 -21.21 -13.86 28.03
CA THR A 74 -21.17 -13.07 29.27
C THR A 74 -22.55 -12.48 29.60
N TYR A 75 -23.26 -11.97 28.59
CA TYR A 75 -24.54 -11.26 28.78
C TYR A 75 -25.75 -11.98 28.15
N GLY A 76 -25.54 -13.03 27.37
CA GLY A 76 -26.62 -13.79 26.74
C GLY A 76 -27.35 -14.70 27.73
N PRO A 77 -28.58 -15.13 27.37
CA PRO A 77 -29.42 -15.91 28.27
C PRO A 77 -28.78 -17.28 28.50
N ARG A 78 -28.27 -17.51 29.71
CA ARG A 78 -27.95 -18.86 30.20
C ARG A 78 -29.28 -19.57 30.41
N ARG A 79 -29.70 -20.36 29.43
CA ARG A 79 -30.75 -21.37 29.61
C ARG A 79 -30.11 -22.68 30.01
#